data_AF-A0A101NIS0-F1
#
_entry.id   AF-A0A101NIS0-F1
#
_cell.length_a   1.000
_cell.length_b   1.000
_cell.length_c   1.000
_cell.angle_alpha   90.00
_cell.angle_beta   90.00
_cell.angle_gamma   90.00
#
_symmetry.space_group_name_H-M   'P 1'
#
loop_
_entity.id
_entity.type
_entity.pdbx_description
1 polymer ?
#
loop_
_entity_poly.entity_id
_entity_poly.type
_entity_poly.pdbx_seq_one_letter_code
_entity_poly.pdbx_strand_id
1 'polypeptide(L)'
;MSAQDYDSQLLESVSVRRRRLRDAVLFGGQRQRRTADERLGKAFAGVVIAAVMCAGCVGWSFVSHRVVGGSSSPYGPSTTVPSSPPAETSTDTSSPR
;
A
#
# COMPACT_ATOMS: atom_id res chain seq x y z
N MET A 1 -40.30 -4.79 36.41
CA MET A 1 -38.93 -5.10 35.97
C MET A 1 -38.85 -4.80 34.49
N SER A 2 -38.12 -3.75 34.15
CA SER A 2 -38.06 -3.15 32.82
C SER A 2 -37.17 -3.97 31.88
N ALA A 3 -37.50 -4.02 30.60
CA ALA A 3 -36.70 -4.69 29.58
C ALA A 3 -35.22 -4.24 29.56
N GLN A 4 -34.95 -3.01 30.01
CA GLN A 4 -33.61 -2.42 30.11
C GLN A 4 -32.67 -3.17 31.08
N ASP A 5 -33.20 -3.76 32.15
CA ASP A 5 -32.41 -4.53 33.11
C ASP A 5 -31.97 -5.87 32.50
N TYR A 6 -32.80 -6.42 31.61
CA TYR A 6 -32.55 -7.67 30.88
C TYR A 6 -31.46 -7.47 29.80
N ASP A 7 -31.53 -6.36 29.07
CA ASP A 7 -30.49 -5.98 28.11
C ASP A 7 -29.16 -5.68 28.79
N SER A 8 -29.19 -5.05 29.98
CA SER A 8 -27.99 -4.79 30.76
C SER A 8 -27.32 -6.09 31.24
N GLN A 9 -28.11 -7.07 31.69
CA GLN A 9 -27.61 -8.42 32.03
C GLN A 9 -27.06 -9.17 30.79
N LEU A 10 -27.70 -9.02 29.64
CA LEU A 10 -27.20 -9.60 28.37
C LEU A 10 -25.90 -8.93 27.93
N LEU A 11 -25.78 -7.61 28.04
CA LEU A 11 -24.57 -6.89 27.67
C LEU A 11 -23.40 -7.20 28.61
N GLU A 12 -23.64 -7.34 29.91
CA GLU A 12 -22.60 -7.82 30.84
C GLU A 12 -22.14 -9.24 30.49
N SER A 13 -23.06 -10.17 30.21
CA SER A 13 -22.67 -11.55 29.88
C SER A 13 -21.95 -11.68 28.53
N VAL A 14 -22.40 -10.96 27.49
CA VAL A 14 -21.80 -10.98 26.15
C VAL A 14 -20.46 -10.26 26.14
N SER A 15 -20.33 -9.15 26.88
CA SER A 15 -19.06 -8.43 26.99
C SER A 15 -17.99 -9.28 27.66
N VAL A 16 -18.32 -10.04 28.71
CA VAL A 16 -17.39 -10.99 29.36
C VAL A 16 -17.01 -12.13 28.42
N ARG A 17 -17.98 -12.72 27.70
CA ARG A 17 -17.69 -13.79 26.73
C ARG A 17 -16.81 -13.29 25.59
N ARG A 18 -17.11 -12.12 25.01
CA ARG A 18 -16.28 -11.49 23.97
C ARG A 18 -14.90 -11.13 24.51
N ARG A 19 -14.78 -10.65 25.74
CA ARG A 19 -13.50 -10.31 26.35
C ARG A 19 -12.64 -11.54 26.57
N ARG A 20 -13.21 -12.64 27.09
CA ARG A 20 -12.51 -13.93 27.22
C ARG A 20 -12.14 -14.53 25.87
N LEU A 21 -13.00 -14.41 24.86
CA LEU A 21 -12.70 -14.85 23.50
C LEU A 21 -11.62 -13.97 22.86
N ARG A 22 -11.66 -12.64 23.03
CA ARG A 22 -10.60 -11.73 22.57
C ARG A 22 -9.30 -12.01 23.29
N ASP A 23 -9.32 -12.24 24.60
CA ASP A 23 -8.13 -12.57 25.35
C ASP A 23 -7.60 -13.96 24.97
N ALA A 24 -8.47 -14.91 24.60
CA ALA A 24 -8.05 -16.22 24.08
C ALA A 24 -7.58 -16.18 22.61
N VAL A 25 -8.09 -15.26 21.80
CA VAL A 25 -7.67 -15.08 20.40
C VAL A 25 -6.39 -14.24 20.32
N LEU A 26 -6.30 -13.18 21.11
CA LEU A 26 -5.11 -12.32 21.21
C LEU A 26 -3.99 -12.99 22.01
N PHE A 27 -4.33 -13.76 23.06
CA PHE A 27 -3.36 -14.42 23.92
C PHE A 27 -3.52 -15.94 24.00
N GLY A 28 -3.86 -16.59 22.88
CA GLY A 28 -4.04 -18.04 22.74
C GLY A 28 -3.02 -18.88 23.49
N GLY A 29 -3.45 -20.08 23.89
CA GLY A 29 -2.83 -20.96 24.90
C GLY A 29 -1.33 -20.73 25.10
N GLN A 30 -0.94 -20.29 26.31
CA GLN A 30 0.39 -19.98 26.88
C GLN A 30 1.63 -20.01 25.95
N ARG A 31 1.80 -21.04 25.13
CA ARG A 31 2.85 -21.18 24.09
C ARG A 31 2.72 -20.21 22.92
N GLN A 32 1.51 -19.76 22.57
CA GLN A 32 1.30 -18.78 21.49
C GLN A 32 1.66 -17.35 21.92
N ARG A 33 1.64 -17.06 23.23
CA ARG A 33 1.91 -15.72 23.78
C ARG A 33 3.31 -15.21 23.45
N ARG A 34 4.36 -16.04 23.67
CA ARG A 34 5.74 -15.68 23.30
C ARG A 34 5.88 -15.40 21.81
N THR A 35 5.30 -16.27 20.97
CA THR A 35 5.39 -16.13 19.51
C THR A 35 4.59 -14.93 19.00
N ALA A 36 3.47 -14.60 19.63
CA ALA A 36 2.65 -13.45 19.26
C ALA A 36 3.38 -12.15 19.59
N ASP A 37 3.87 -11.97 20.82
CA ASP A 37 4.60 -10.76 21.20
C ASP A 37 5.84 -10.52 20.31
N GLU A 38 6.56 -11.58 19.97
CA GLU A 38 7.75 -11.53 19.10
C GLU A 38 7.41 -11.19 17.63
N ARG A 39 6.23 -11.63 17.16
CA ARG A 39 5.72 -11.30 15.81
C ARG A 39 5.07 -9.92 15.78
N LEU A 40 4.37 -9.50 16.83
CA LEU A 40 3.80 -8.15 16.96
C LEU A 40 4.91 -7.10 17.03
N GLY A 41 6.00 -7.36 17.75
CA GLY A 41 7.18 -6.49 17.75
C GLY A 41 7.78 -6.33 16.35
N LYS A 42 7.91 -7.44 15.59
CA LYS A 42 8.36 -7.41 14.20
C LYS A 42 7.38 -6.67 13.27
N ALA A 43 6.07 -6.82 13.48
CA ALA A 43 5.06 -6.11 12.70
C ALA A 43 5.10 -4.60 12.95
N PHE A 44 5.19 -4.18 14.22
CA PHE A 44 5.38 -2.77 14.59
C PHE A 44 6.68 -2.20 14.01
N ALA A 45 7.78 -2.95 14.11
CA ALA A 45 9.04 -2.55 13.49
C ALA A 45 8.91 -2.38 11.97
N GLY A 46 8.20 -3.29 11.29
CA GLY A 46 7.92 -3.19 9.86
C GLY A 46 7.10 -1.94 9.49
N VAL A 47 6.07 -1.60 10.28
CA VAL A 47 5.27 -0.38 10.09
C VAL A 47 6.13 0.87 10.26
N VAL A 48 7.00 0.91 11.28
CA VAL A 48 7.92 2.03 11.50
C VAL A 48 8.89 2.17 10.32
N ILE A 49 9.49 1.07 9.84
CA ILE A 49 10.39 1.08 8.69
C ILE A 49 9.67 1.58 7.44
N ALA A 50 8.46 1.08 7.16
CA ALA A 50 7.66 1.51 6.01
C ALA A 50 7.32 3.00 6.07
N ALA A 51 6.97 3.51 7.25
CA ALA A 51 6.68 4.92 7.46
C ALA A 51 7.94 5.80 7.25
N VAL A 52 9.08 5.39 7.80
CA VAL A 52 10.36 6.10 7.62
C VAL A 52 10.79 6.07 6.15
N MET A 53 10.66 4.94 5.47
CA MET A 53 10.98 4.83 4.05
C MET A 53 10.08 5.73 3.20
N CYS A 54 8.78 5.75 3.47
CA CYS A 54 7.83 6.64 2.79
C CYS A 54 8.20 8.12 3.00
N ALA A 55 8.46 8.53 4.24
CA ALA A 55 8.88 9.89 4.57
C ALA A 55 10.23 10.24 3.91
N GLY A 56 11.18 9.30 3.91
CA GLY A 56 12.49 9.46 3.27
C GLY A 56 12.41 9.63 1.76
N CYS A 57 11.57 8.84 1.08
CA CYS A 57 11.35 8.97 -0.37
C CYS A 57 10.79 10.35 -0.75
N VAL A 58 9.81 10.84 0.00
CA VAL A 58 9.22 12.18 -0.23
C VAL A 58 10.26 13.28 0.02
N GLY A 59 11.07 13.15 1.09
CA GLY A 59 12.15 14.09 1.39
C GLY A 59 13.23 14.13 0.31
N TRP A 60 13.66 12.96 -0.18
CA TRP A 60 14.65 12.86 -1.25
C TRP A 60 14.16 13.46 -2.57
N SER A 61 12.86 13.32 -2.88
CA SER A 61 12.24 13.96 -4.05
C SER A 61 12.34 15.49 -4.00
N PHE A 62 12.14 16.08 -2.81
CA PHE A 62 12.28 17.53 -2.63
C PHE A 62 13.73 18.01 -2.74
N VAL A 63 14.67 17.31 -2.10
CA VAL A 63 16.11 17.65 -2.13
C VAL A 63 16.67 17.48 -3.54
N SER A 64 16.34 16.40 -4.24
CA SER A 64 16.83 16.17 -5.61
C SER A 64 16.35 17.25 -6.58
N HIS A 65 15.09 17.66 -6.51
CA HIS A 65 14.56 18.74 -7.35
C HIS A 65 15.15 20.12 -7.01
N ARG A 66 15.49 20.40 -5.74
CA ARG A 66 15.99 21.72 -5.31
C ARG A 66 17.51 21.87 -5.30
N VAL A 67 18.25 20.78 -5.09
CA VAL A 67 19.72 20.79 -4.90
C VAL A 67 20.46 20.11 -6.05
N VAL A 68 19.87 19.06 -6.65
CA VAL A 68 20.50 18.24 -7.69
C VAL A 68 19.96 18.56 -9.10
N GLY A 69 18.74 19.10 -9.20
CA GLY A 69 18.11 19.57 -10.43
C GLY A 69 18.77 20.76 -11.12
N GLY A 70 19.81 21.35 -10.50
CA GLY A 70 20.72 22.27 -11.21
C GLY A 70 21.63 21.55 -12.21
N SER A 71 21.82 20.23 -12.09
CA SER A 71 22.82 19.50 -12.87
C SER A 71 22.46 18.07 -13.32
N SER A 72 21.32 17.50 -12.92
CA SER A 72 20.93 16.17 -13.43
C SER A 72 19.47 16.11 -13.85
N SER A 73 19.25 16.17 -15.17
CA SER A 73 18.04 15.63 -15.79
C SER A 73 18.21 14.11 -15.93
N PRO A 74 17.46 13.26 -15.21
CA PRO A 74 17.53 11.81 -15.36
C PRO A 74 16.65 11.30 -16.54
N TYR A 75 15.95 12.19 -17.23
CA TYR A 75 15.15 11.89 -18.41
C TYR A 75 15.60 12.83 -19.53
N GLY A 76 16.41 12.30 -20.46
CA GLY A 76 16.48 12.90 -21.78
C GLY A 76 15.08 12.92 -22.40
N PRO A 77 14.71 13.94 -23.17
CA PRO A 77 13.40 13.98 -23.80
C PRO A 77 13.29 12.82 -24.78
N SER A 78 12.43 11.85 -24.49
CA SER A 78 11.94 10.88 -25.48
C SER A 78 11.04 11.61 -26.48
N THR A 79 11.63 12.49 -27.28
CA THR A 79 10.99 13.15 -28.42
C THR A 79 11.89 12.98 -29.63
N THR A 80 11.78 11.81 -30.27
CA THR A 80 12.09 11.68 -31.70
C THR A 80 11.01 10.81 -32.36
N VAL A 81 9.82 11.38 -32.46
CA VAL A 81 9.07 11.28 -33.72
C VAL A 81 9.11 12.68 -34.31
N PRO A 82 9.77 12.85 -35.46
CA PRO A 82 9.00 13.23 -36.64
C PRO A 82 9.43 12.54 -37.95
N SER A 83 8.40 12.09 -38.68
CA SER A 83 8.17 12.32 -40.11
C SER A 83 9.05 11.69 -41.21
N SER A 84 8.41 10.74 -41.92
CA SER A 84 8.39 10.47 -43.39
C SER A 84 9.22 9.30 -43.96
N PRO A 85 8.70 8.53 -44.96
CA PRO A 85 7.34 8.47 -45.53
C PRO A 85 6.62 7.11 -45.27
N PRO A 86 5.30 6.99 -45.50
CA PRO A 86 4.69 5.69 -45.68
C PRO A 86 5.20 5.11 -47.00
N ALA A 87 5.66 3.86 -46.98
CA ALA A 87 5.71 3.07 -48.19
C ALA A 87 4.26 2.87 -48.66
N GLU A 88 3.78 3.79 -49.50
CA GLU A 88 2.57 3.61 -50.27
C GLU A 88 2.83 2.46 -51.26
N THR A 89 2.33 1.28 -50.90
CA THR A 89 1.99 0.24 -51.86
C THR A 89 0.83 0.79 -52.69
N SER A 90 1.14 1.62 -53.68
CA SER A 90 0.18 2.09 -54.68
C SER A 90 -0.07 0.95 -55.67
N THR A 91 -0.97 0.06 -55.27
CA THR A 91 -1.73 -0.76 -56.21
C THR A 91 -2.73 0.18 -56.87
N ASP A 92 -2.35 0.79 -57.99
CA ASP A 92 -3.31 1.44 -58.87
C ASP A 92 -3.22 0.79 -60.26
N THR A 93 -4.30 0.10 -60.57
CA THR A 93 -4.63 -0.41 -61.89
C THR A 93 -5.00 0.77 -62.78
N SER A 94 -4.20 1.05 -63.80
CA SER A 94 -4.63 1.86 -64.95
C SER A 94 -4.27 1.16 -66.28
N SER A 95 -5.29 0.56 -66.90
CA SER A 95 -5.48 0.15 -68.32
C SER A 95 -4.94 1.17 -69.36
N PRO A 96 -5.11 0.99 -70.70
CA PRO A 96 -5.13 -0.17 -71.61
C PRO A 96 -4.11 0.01 -72.79
N ARG A 97 -3.65 -1.08 -73.43
CA ARG A 97 -3.39 -1.11 -74.88
C ARG A 97 -3.24 -2.53 -75.40
#